data_AF-A0A2V6MN61-F1
#
_entry.id   AF-A0A2V6MN61-F1
#
_cell.length_a   1.000
_cell.length_b   1.000
_cell.length_c   1.000
_cell.angle_alpha   90.00
_cell.angle_beta   90.00
_cell.angle_gamma   90.00
#
_symmetry.space_group_name_H-M   'P 1'
#
loop_
_entity.id
_entity.type
_entity.pdbx_description
1 polymer ?
#
loop_
_entity_poly.entity_id
_entity_poly.type
_entity_poly.pdbx_seq_one_letter_code
_entity_poly.pdbx_strand_id
1 'polypeptide(L)'
;AFAVGDCVSDLTFVLDIDRATAQSRLGNRKKIRDRMEEESDEFHEHVIRAYRELAENELRRVILIDGRILPDTIENQIWNTFAQRFPDLGKHQTPKTKLQTP
;
A
#
# COMPACT_ATOMS: atom_id res chain seq x y z
N ALA A 1 9.49 -18.60 15.05
CA ALA A 1 8.57 -17.45 15.21
C ALA A 1 7.94 -17.52 16.60
N PHE A 2 8.13 -16.51 17.47
CA PHE A 2 7.82 -16.66 18.91
C PHE A 2 6.49 -16.00 19.35
N ALA A 3 5.72 -15.39 18.46
CA ALA A 3 4.44 -14.75 18.82
C ALA A 3 3.25 -15.09 17.90
N VAL A 4 3.49 -15.35 16.60
CA VAL A 4 2.42 -15.53 15.61
C VAL A 4 2.63 -16.72 14.66
N GLY A 5 3.67 -17.54 14.86
CA GLY A 5 3.91 -18.71 14.02
C GLY A 5 3.96 -18.36 12.53
N ASP A 6 3.18 -19.09 11.74
CA ASP A 6 3.02 -18.92 10.29
C ASP A 6 1.85 -18.00 9.91
N CYS A 7 1.34 -17.20 10.85
CA CYS A 7 0.29 -16.22 10.58
C CYS A 7 0.85 -15.08 9.72
N VAL A 8 0.64 -15.20 8.42
CA VAL A 8 1.02 -14.22 7.39
C VAL A 8 -0.23 -13.73 6.67
N SER A 9 -0.17 -12.50 6.15
CA SER A 9 -1.25 -11.94 5.35
C SER A 9 -1.41 -12.68 4.02
N ASP A 10 -2.66 -13.01 3.64
CA ASP A 10 -2.98 -13.61 2.34
C ASP A 10 -2.75 -12.64 1.16
N LEU A 11 -2.86 -11.33 1.45
CA LEU A 11 -2.66 -10.24 0.52
C LEU A 11 -2.17 -8.98 1.25
N THR A 12 -1.23 -8.25 0.67
CA THR A 12 -0.68 -7.00 1.19
C THR A 12 -0.40 -6.07 0.03
N PHE A 13 -0.88 -4.84 0.13
CA PHE A 13 -0.61 -3.79 -0.85
C PHE A 13 0.43 -2.82 -0.28
N VAL A 14 1.52 -2.63 -1.01
CA VAL A 14 2.55 -1.63 -0.71
C VAL A 14 2.32 -0.45 -1.64
N LEU A 15 1.95 0.70 -1.09
CA LEU A 15 1.86 1.95 -1.84
C LEU A 15 3.26 2.54 -1.96
N ASP A 16 3.91 2.30 -3.09
CA ASP A 16 5.28 2.76 -3.33
C ASP A 16 5.29 4.25 -3.65
N ILE A 17 5.98 5.02 -2.81
CA ILE A 17 6.19 6.45 -3.00
C ILE A 17 7.65 6.77 -2.73
N ASP A 18 8.24 7.62 -3.54
CA ASP A 18 9.56 8.18 -3.25
C ASP A 18 9.51 9.16 -2.06
N ARG A 19 10.68 9.37 -1.47
CA ARG A 19 10.83 10.22 -0.29
C ARG A 19 10.35 11.64 -0.52
N ALA A 20 10.68 12.22 -1.67
CA ALA A 20 10.33 13.60 -2.00
C ALA A 20 8.80 13.79 -2.07
N THR A 21 8.10 12.84 -2.69
CA THR A 21 6.62 12.84 -2.76
C THR A 21 6.02 12.68 -1.36
N ALA A 22 6.57 11.78 -0.53
CA ALA A 22 6.11 11.60 0.84
C ALA A 22 6.28 12.88 1.68
N GLN A 23 7.44 13.54 1.59
CA GLN A 23 7.74 14.82 2.24
C GLN A 23 6.74 15.92 1.86
N SER A 24 6.49 16.08 0.55
CA SER A 24 5.53 17.06 0.05
C SER A 24 4.12 16.83 0.62
N ARG A 25 3.68 15.57 0.70
CA ARG A 25 2.39 15.20 1.27
C ARG A 25 2.31 15.41 2.78
N LEU A 26 3.39 15.13 3.52
CA LEU A 26 3.46 15.40 4.96
C LEU A 26 3.43 16.90 5.26
N GLY A 27 4.18 17.72 4.51
CA GLY A 27 4.21 19.17 4.70
C GLY A 27 2.85 19.85 4.53
N ASN A 28 1.97 19.28 3.72
CA ASN A 28 0.59 19.76 3.54
C ASN A 28 -0.37 19.38 4.68
N ARG A 29 0.04 18.50 5.61
CA ARG A 29 -0.77 18.12 6.78
C ARG A 29 -0.46 19.04 7.95
N LYS A 30 -1.50 19.63 8.56
CA LYS A 30 -1.40 20.39 9.82
C LYS A 30 -1.26 19.46 11.05
N LYS A 31 -0.47 18.39 10.95
CA LYS A 31 -0.34 17.37 12.00
C LYS A 31 1.02 17.48 12.68
N ILE A 32 1.05 17.25 13.99
CA ILE A 32 2.28 17.08 14.76
C ILE A 32 2.99 15.83 14.22
N ARG A 33 4.28 15.99 13.88
CA ARG A 33 5.11 14.87 13.44
C ARG A 33 5.36 13.94 14.61
N ASP A 34 5.19 12.64 14.39
CA ASP A 34 5.60 11.65 15.37
C ASP A 34 7.08 11.30 15.22
N ARG A 35 7.60 10.51 16.18
CA ARG A 35 9.00 10.11 16.20
C ARG A 35 9.45 9.47 14.87
N MET A 36 8.60 8.68 14.22
CA MET A 36 8.96 8.03 12.95
C MET A 36 8.99 9.03 11.81
N GLU A 37 8.04 9.96 11.77
CA GLU A 37 8.02 11.03 10.77
C GLU A 37 9.23 11.98 10.88
N GLU A 38 9.89 12.05 12.03
CA GLU A 38 11.09 12.88 12.30
C GLU A 38 12.42 12.19 12.01
N GLU A 39 12.42 10.89 11.66
CA GLU A 39 13.64 10.17 11.31
C GLU A 39 14.31 10.72 10.03
N SER A 40 15.57 10.36 9.83
CA SER A 40 16.40 10.88 8.72
C SER A 40 15.89 10.45 7.34
N ASP A 41 16.36 11.13 6.30
CA ASP A 41 16.01 10.76 4.93
C ASP A 41 16.61 9.40 4.55
N GLU A 42 17.82 9.07 5.04
CA GLU A 42 18.43 7.75 4.84
C GLU A 42 17.62 6.63 5.48
N PHE A 43 17.04 6.88 6.67
CA PHE A 43 16.14 5.93 7.32
C PHE A 43 14.91 5.65 6.45
N HIS A 44 14.27 6.71 5.95
CA HIS A 44 13.09 6.57 5.09
C HIS A 44 13.41 5.87 3.76
N GLU A 45 14.52 6.20 3.11
CA GLU A 45 14.97 5.52 1.89
C GLU A 45 15.28 4.04 2.14
N HIS A 46 15.84 3.70 3.30
CA HIS A 46 16.03 2.30 3.70
C HIS A 46 14.69 1.56 3.84
N VAL A 47 13.70 2.18 4.48
CA VAL A 47 12.35 1.61 4.62
C VAL A 47 11.69 1.39 3.25
N ILE A 48 11.76 2.38 2.35
CA ILE A 48 11.22 2.26 0.98
C ILE A 48 11.87 1.07 0.26
N ARG A 49 13.21 0.98 0.29
CA ARG A 49 13.94 -0.13 -0.34
C ARG A 49 13.53 -1.47 0.25
N ALA A 50 13.44 -1.59 1.57
CA ALA A 50 13.05 -2.84 2.23
C ALA A 50 11.65 -3.32 1.82
N TYR A 51 10.69 -2.40 1.62
CA TYR A 51 9.35 -2.77 1.13
C TYR A 51 9.35 -3.19 -0.35
N ARG A 52 10.20 -2.60 -1.19
CA ARG A 52 10.38 -3.04 -2.58
C ARG A 52 11.01 -4.43 -2.65
N GLU A 53 12.08 -4.67 -1.89
CA GLU A 53 12.71 -5.98 -1.74
C GLU A 53 11.71 -7.03 -1.21
N LEU A 54 10.85 -6.65 -0.25
CA LEU A 54 9.79 -7.54 0.24
C LEU A 54 8.82 -7.91 -0.88
N ALA A 55 8.38 -6.94 -1.70
CA ALA A 55 7.49 -7.20 -2.82
C ALA A 55 8.12 -8.13 -3.87
N GLU A 56 9.41 -7.96 -4.16
CA GLU A 56 10.16 -8.82 -5.08
C GLU A 56 10.31 -10.26 -4.56
N ASN A 57 10.51 -10.43 -3.24
CA ASN A 57 10.68 -11.75 -2.63
C ASN A 57 9.35 -12.48 -2.37
N GLU A 58 8.24 -11.74 -2.28
CA GLU A 58 6.93 -12.26 -1.85
C GLU A 58 5.82 -11.98 -2.89
N LEU A 59 6.15 -12.12 -4.17
CA LEU A 59 5.26 -11.86 -5.33
C LEU A 59 3.88 -12.52 -5.24
N ARG A 60 3.78 -13.62 -4.47
CA ARG A 60 2.51 -14.29 -4.26
C ARG A 60 1.55 -13.47 -3.42
N ARG A 61 2.00 -12.74 -2.40
CA ARG A 61 1.10 -12.09 -1.41
C ARG A 61 1.31 -10.59 -1.28
N VAL A 62 2.45 -10.06 -1.74
CA VAL A 62 2.76 -8.63 -1.67
C VAL A 62 2.69 -8.04 -3.06
N ILE A 63 1.89 -6.98 -3.22
CA ILE A 63 1.66 -6.29 -4.48
C ILE A 63 2.09 -4.84 -4.31
N LEU A 64 3.02 -4.40 -5.17
CA LEU A 64 3.45 -3.02 -5.22
C LEU A 64 2.48 -2.21 -6.11
N ILE A 65 1.99 -1.10 -5.59
CA ILE A 65 1.13 -0.15 -6.33
C ILE A 65 1.84 1.20 -6.33
N ASP A 66 1.92 1.86 -7.49
CA ASP A 66 2.46 3.22 -7.58
C ASP A 66 1.57 4.18 -6.77
N GLY A 67 2.06 4.65 -5.63
CA GLY A 67 1.34 5.54 -4.73
C GLY A 67 1.35 7.00 -5.17
N ARG A 68 1.99 7.34 -6.30
CA ARG A 68 2.09 8.72 -6.82
C ARG A 68 0.94 9.09 -7.75
N ILE A 69 0.21 8.10 -8.26
CA ILE A 69 -0.95 8.31 -9.14
C ILE A 69 -2.17 8.81 -8.35
N LEU A 70 -3.27 9.09 -9.06
CA LEU A 70 -4.50 9.61 -8.46
C LEU A 70 -5.12 8.59 -7.47
N PRO A 71 -5.65 9.05 -6.32
CA PRO A 71 -6.29 8.18 -5.32
C PRO A 71 -7.36 7.25 -5.90
N ASP A 72 -8.24 7.75 -6.78
CA ASP A 72 -9.29 6.96 -7.42
C ASP A 72 -8.72 5.83 -8.29
N THR A 73 -7.56 6.08 -8.94
CA THR A 73 -6.87 5.05 -9.72
C THR A 73 -6.28 3.98 -8.81
N ILE A 74 -5.67 4.37 -7.69
CA ILE A 74 -5.13 3.45 -6.67
C ILE A 74 -6.27 2.59 -6.09
N GLU A 75 -7.38 3.21 -5.71
CA GLU A 75 -8.56 2.54 -5.17
C GLU A 75 -9.08 1.48 -6.15
N ASN A 76 -9.26 1.84 -7.43
CA ASN A 76 -9.72 0.90 -8.45
C ASN A 76 -8.76 -0.28 -8.63
N GLN A 77 -7.44 -0.05 -8.61
CA GLN A 77 -6.45 -1.13 -8.71
C GLN A 77 -6.52 -2.08 -7.51
N ILE A 78 -6.63 -1.54 -6.30
CA ILE A 78 -6.76 -2.34 -5.07
C ILE A 78 -8.02 -3.21 -5.14
N TRP A 79 -9.17 -2.62 -5.44
CA TRP A 79 -10.44 -3.35 -5.46
C TRP A 79 -10.52 -4.40 -6.55
N ASN A 80 -10.04 -4.09 -7.76
CA ASN A 80 -9.99 -5.06 -8.85
C ASN A 80 -9.12 -6.26 -8.47
N THR A 81 -7.93 -6.01 -7.91
CA THR A 81 -7.00 -7.05 -7.49
C THR A 81 -7.60 -7.89 -6.35
N PHE A 82 -8.22 -7.25 -5.36
CA PHE A 82 -8.87 -7.93 -4.25
C PHE A 82 -10.04 -8.81 -4.72
N ALA A 83 -10.94 -8.29 -5.55
CA ALA A 83 -12.09 -9.04 -6.05
C ALA A 83 -11.70 -10.22 -6.95
N GLN A 84 -10.65 -10.07 -7.76
CA GLN A 84 -10.10 -11.17 -8.55
C GLN A 84 -9.55 -12.29 -7.67
N ARG A 85 -8.88 -11.93 -6.57
CA ARG A 85 -8.22 -12.89 -5.69
C ARG A 85 -9.14 -13.53 -4.65
N PHE A 86 -10.15 -12.79 -4.20
CA PHE A 86 -11.13 -13.25 -3.22
C PHE A 86 -12.57 -13.00 -3.72
N PRO A 87 -13.05 -13.73 -4.74
CA PRO A 87 -14.36 -13.49 -5.35
C PRO A 87 -15.52 -13.58 -4.37
N ASP A 88 -15.42 -14.45 -3.35
CA ASP A 88 -16.47 -14.62 -2.35
C ASP A 88 -16.56 -13.44 -1.37
N LEU A 89 -15.42 -12.81 -1.03
CA LEU A 89 -15.37 -11.63 -0.17
C LEU A 89 -15.72 -10.34 -0.94
N GLY A 90 -15.45 -10.30 -2.25
CA GLY A 90 -15.78 -9.16 -3.11
C GLY A 90 -17.29 -8.92 -3.29
N LYS A 91 -18.16 -9.89 -2.99
CA LYS A 91 -19.62 -9.82 -3.16
C LYS A 91 -20.32 -8.79 -2.26
N HIS A 92 -19.67 -8.35 -1.18
CA HIS A 92 -20.24 -7.40 -0.21
C HIS A 92 -19.77 -5.95 -0.41
N GLN A 93 -19.21 -5.63 -1.56
CA GLN A 93 -18.86 -4.24 -1.88
C GLN A 93 -20.14 -3.39 -1.97
N THR A 94 -20.21 -2.31 -1.19
CA THR A 94 -20.99 -1.12 -1.57
C THR A 94 -20.10 -0.28 -2.47
N PRO A 95 -20.36 -0.21 -3.79
CA PRO A 95 -19.53 0.57 -4.68
C PRO A 95 -19.78 2.06 -4.40
N LYS A 96 -18.73 2.83 -4.10
CA LYS A 96 -18.76 4.30 -4.27
C LYS A 96 -18.41 4.73 -5.69
N THR A 97 -18.02 3.81 -6.55
CA THR A 97 -17.68 4.12 -7.94
C THR A 97 -18.28 3.04 -8.83
N LYS A 98 -19.07 3.47 -9.81
CA LYS A 98 -19.64 2.62 -10.85
C LYS A 98 -18.49 1.83 -11.48
N LEU A 99 -18.50 0.51 -11.31
CA LEU A 99 -17.76 -0.38 -12.20
C LEU A 99 -18.31 -0.13 -13.61
N GLN A 100 -17.56 0.65 -14.40
CA GLN A 100 -17.78 0.74 -15.84
C GLN A 100 -17.31 -0.58 -16.42
N THR A 101 -18.28 -1.44 -16.72
CA THR A 101 -18.10 -2.57 -17.64
C THR A 101 -18.12 -2.03 -19.08
N PRO A 102 -17.40 -2.64 -20.05
CA PRO A 102 -17.33 -2.16 -21.43
C PRO A 102 -18.69 -2.03 -22.13
#